data_AF-A0A315XPH7-F1
#
_entry.id   AF-A0A315XPH7-F1
#
_cell.length_a   1.000
_cell.length_b   1.000
_cell.length_c   1.000
_cell.angle_alpha   90.00
_cell.angle_beta   90.00
_cell.angle_gamma   90.00
#
_symmetry.space_group_name_H-M   'P 1'
#
loop_
_entity.id
_entity.type
_entity.pdbx_description
1 polymer ?
#
loop_
_entity_poly.entity_id
_entity_poly.type
_entity_poly.pdbx_seq_one_letter_code
_entity_poly.pdbx_strand_id
1 'polypeptide(L)'
;MRCPNCDSENNEGAKFCKKCGTPLKEKTISHESMINSMNKNKSSDNTTKYIIVALIIVAIVLAGVFVYIYGFGNNNGSQDTSAPVIENDNKTASVDNSQPAQTTQTPATTSMSILGGSFSTGGGLADKTYASIYVGPEHSGEKVKIQIYYSRDGSTLNNGNMVPKTVDSNGYIEVASADAYKYFPDFAEINLYDNSGNLLDTQSVSLTPEKGTQTF
;
A
#
# COMPACT_ATOMS: atom_id res chain seq x y z
N MET A 1 3.46 -6.74 27.21
CA MET A 1 2.18 -6.33 27.84
C MET A 1 1.12 -7.41 27.71
N ARG A 2 0.12 -7.47 28.61
CA ARG A 2 -0.99 -8.44 28.55
C ARG A 2 -2.21 -7.85 27.86
N CYS A 3 -2.88 -8.65 27.04
CA CYS A 3 -4.10 -8.25 26.37
C CYS A 3 -5.24 -8.08 27.39
N PRO A 4 -5.92 -6.93 27.47
CA PRO A 4 -6.99 -6.72 28.44
C PRO A 4 -8.24 -7.57 28.16
N ASN A 5 -8.37 -8.13 26.95
CA ASN A 5 -9.53 -8.93 26.55
C ASN A 5 -9.33 -10.44 26.75
N CYS A 6 -8.11 -10.97 26.51
CA CYS A 6 -7.86 -12.42 26.57
C CYS A 6 -6.64 -12.84 27.42
N ASP A 7 -6.02 -11.88 28.10
CA ASP A 7 -4.85 -12.03 28.98
C ASP A 7 -3.57 -12.61 28.35
N SER A 8 -3.54 -12.81 27.02
CA SER A 8 -2.33 -13.29 26.35
C SER A 8 -1.18 -12.29 26.44
N GLU A 9 0.04 -12.79 26.58
CA GLU A 9 1.25 -11.99 26.57
C GLU A 9 1.66 -11.55 25.15
N ASN A 10 1.82 -10.24 24.97
CA ASN A 10 2.15 -9.55 23.74
C ASN A 10 3.41 -8.69 23.92
N ASN A 11 4.10 -8.37 22.83
CA ASN A 11 5.25 -7.46 22.85
C ASN A 11 4.84 -6.07 23.37
N GLU A 12 5.77 -5.34 23.99
CA GLU A 12 5.46 -4.01 24.56
C GLU A 12 5.03 -2.97 23.51
N GLY A 13 5.49 -3.11 22.26
CA GLY A 13 5.07 -2.29 21.12
C GLY A 13 3.99 -2.91 20.22
N ALA A 14 3.37 -4.02 20.63
CA ALA A 14 2.33 -4.67 19.83
C ALA A 14 1.10 -3.76 19.71
N LYS A 15 0.66 -3.45 18.49
CA LYS A 15 -0.54 -2.64 18.25
C LYS A 15 -1.83 -3.42 18.50
N PHE A 16 -1.77 -4.73 18.28
CA PHE A 16 -2.90 -5.64 18.38
C PHE A 16 -2.48 -6.92 19.08
N CYS A 17 -3.46 -7.59 19.70
CA CYS A 17 -3.23 -8.87 20.34
C CYS A 17 -2.95 -9.97 19.31
N LYS A 18 -1.78 -10.61 19.39
CA LYS A 18 -1.39 -11.73 18.52
C LYS A 18 -2.33 -12.95 18.59
N LYS A 19 -3.17 -13.03 19.63
CA LYS A 19 -4.08 -14.16 19.87
C LYS A 19 -5.53 -13.86 19.49
N CYS A 20 -6.01 -12.62 19.73
CA CYS A 20 -7.43 -12.29 19.57
C CYS A 20 -7.69 -10.99 18.80
N GLY A 21 -6.66 -10.38 18.20
CA GLY A 21 -6.78 -9.16 17.41
C GLY A 21 -7.10 -7.88 18.20
N THR A 22 -7.45 -7.97 19.49
CA THR A 22 -7.84 -6.78 20.28
C THR A 22 -6.77 -5.68 20.22
N PRO A 23 -7.13 -4.43 19.88
CA PRO A 23 -6.21 -3.30 19.91
C PRO A 23 -5.62 -3.11 21.29
N LEU A 24 -4.30 -3.05 21.36
CA LEU A 24 -3.57 -2.81 22.58
C LEU A 24 -3.21 -1.33 22.59
N LYS A 25 -3.74 -0.60 23.57
CA LYS A 25 -3.50 0.85 23.67
C LYS A 25 -2.00 1.07 23.84
N GLU A 26 -1.37 1.74 22.88
CA GLU A 26 -0.03 2.29 23.09
C GLU A 26 -0.10 3.20 24.32
N LYS A 27 0.82 2.98 25.25
CA LYS A 27 1.10 3.95 26.31
C LYS A 27 1.67 5.17 25.61
N THR A 28 0.78 6.06 25.16
CA THR A 28 1.12 7.40 24.72
C THR A 28 1.91 8.01 25.87
N ILE A 29 3.23 8.14 25.66
CA ILE A 29 3.99 9.08 26.45
C ILE A 29 3.32 10.41 26.16
N SER A 30 2.55 10.88 27.13
CA SER A 30 2.00 12.22 27.18
C SER A 30 3.14 13.20 26.97
N HIS A 31 3.36 13.61 25.71
CA HIS A 31 4.11 14.82 25.37
C HIS A 31 3.24 16.02 25.73
N GLU A 32 2.95 16.15 27.01
CA GLU A 32 2.36 17.32 27.66
C GLU A 32 3.42 18.42 27.86
N SER A 33 4.30 18.63 26.87
CA SER A 33 5.32 19.68 26.94
C SER A 33 5.75 20.26 25.59
N MET A 34 4.93 20.16 24.54
CA MET A 34 5.14 21.00 23.35
C MET A 34 3.84 21.50 22.71
N ILE A 35 2.96 22.08 23.52
CA ILE A 35 1.99 23.08 23.04
C ILE A 35 2.31 24.42 23.72
N ASN A 36 3.25 25.15 23.13
CA ASN A 36 3.23 26.62 23.15
C ASN A 36 4.16 27.17 22.08
N SER A 37 3.55 27.57 20.97
CA SER A 37 4.06 28.22 19.74
C SER A 37 3.62 27.35 18.57
N MET A 38 2.65 27.71 17.73
CA MET A 38 2.52 29.01 17.08
C MET A 38 1.05 29.25 16.71
N ASN A 39 0.43 30.28 17.30
CA ASN A 39 -0.70 30.96 16.68
C ASN A 39 -0.45 32.46 16.71
N LYS A 40 0.01 32.97 15.56
CA LYS A 40 -0.18 34.32 14.99
C LYS A 40 1.07 34.71 14.22
N ASN A 41 0.97 34.64 12.89
CA ASN A 41 1.28 35.82 12.12
C ASN A 41 0.46 35.83 10.83
N LYS A 42 -0.70 36.47 10.93
CA LYS A 42 -1.26 37.19 9.79
C LYS A 42 -0.52 38.52 9.76
N SER A 43 0.59 38.58 9.02
CA SER A 43 1.18 39.83 8.56
C SER A 43 1.23 39.78 7.04
N SER A 44 0.46 40.68 6.44
CA SER A 44 0.78 41.40 5.20
C SER A 44 2.23 41.24 4.77
N ASP A 45 2.49 40.81 3.53
CA ASP A 45 3.60 41.36 2.76
C ASP A 45 3.43 41.18 1.23
N ASN A 46 3.75 42.28 0.56
CA ASN A 46 3.97 42.63 -0.86
C ASN A 46 4.61 41.58 -1.81
N THR A 47 4.85 40.34 -1.41
CA THR A 47 5.46 39.28 -2.24
C THR A 47 4.47 38.68 -3.25
N THR A 48 3.17 38.68 -2.96
CA THR A 48 2.13 38.21 -3.90
C THR A 48 2.04 39.07 -5.16
N LYS A 49 2.39 40.36 -5.10
CA LYS A 49 2.36 41.25 -6.28
C LYS A 49 3.45 40.89 -7.29
N TYR A 50 4.65 40.52 -6.84
CA TYR A 50 5.75 40.12 -7.73
C TYR A 50 5.55 38.73 -8.33
N ILE A 51 4.89 37.82 -7.61
CA ILE A 51 4.51 36.49 -8.13
C ILE A 51 3.52 36.62 -9.30
N ILE A 52 2.53 37.51 -9.21
CA ILE A 52 1.55 37.71 -10.28
C ILE A 52 2.22 38.31 -11.54
N VAL A 53 3.12 39.28 -11.38
CA VAL A 53 3.86 39.87 -12.51
C VAL A 53 4.77 38.84 -13.17
N ALA A 54 5.46 38.00 -12.38
CA ALA A 54 6.29 36.92 -12.91
C ALA A 54 5.47 35.88 -13.68
N LEU A 55 4.29 35.49 -13.18
CA LEU A 55 3.40 34.55 -13.86
C LEU A 55 2.89 35.09 -15.21
N ILE A 56 2.59 36.38 -15.30
CA ILE A 56 2.14 37.02 -16.56
C ILE A 56 3.27 37.01 -17.60
N ILE A 57 4.51 37.32 -17.20
CA ILE A 57 5.65 37.29 -18.11
C ILE A 57 5.91 35.87 -18.63
N VAL A 58 5.86 34.87 -17.75
CA VAL A 58 6.00 33.46 -18.13
C VAL A 58 4.89 33.03 -19.09
N ALA A 59 3.64 33.42 -18.83
CA ALA A 59 2.53 33.11 -19.73
C ALA A 59 2.68 33.73 -21.13
N ILE A 60 3.21 34.96 -21.24
CA ILE A 60 3.47 35.61 -22.53
C ILE A 60 4.59 34.89 -23.30
N VAL A 61 5.66 34.48 -22.61
CA VAL A 61 6.76 33.71 -23.23
C VAL A 61 6.24 32.35 -23.70
N LEU A 62 5.45 31.66 -22.88
CA LEU A 62 4.85 30.38 -23.26
C LEU A 62 3.91 30.54 -24.45
N ALA A 63 3.08 31.59 -24.49
CA ALA A 63 2.21 31.86 -25.64
C ALA A 63 3.01 32.17 -26.92
N GLY A 64 4.11 32.92 -26.82
CA GLY A 64 5.00 33.20 -27.95
C GLY A 64 5.69 31.93 -28.48
N VAL A 65 6.18 31.07 -27.58
CA VAL A 65 6.75 29.76 -27.94
C VAL A 65 5.69 28.84 -28.53
N PHE A 66 4.47 28.87 -28.02
CA PHE A 66 3.35 28.09 -28.54
C PHE A 66 3.00 28.53 -29.97
N VAL A 67 2.92 29.83 -30.24
CA VAL A 67 2.71 30.35 -31.61
C VAL A 67 3.89 29.99 -32.52
N TYR A 68 5.13 30.00 -32.02
CA TYR A 68 6.29 29.61 -32.82
C TYR A 68 6.27 28.11 -33.19
N ILE A 69 5.94 27.23 -32.25
CA ILE A 69 5.90 25.77 -32.46
C ILE A 69 4.71 25.36 -33.32
N TYR A 70 3.53 25.93 -33.07
CA TYR A 70 2.28 25.52 -33.73
C TYR A 70 1.90 26.40 -34.94
N GLY A 71 2.56 27.55 -35.14
CA GLY A 71 2.30 28.48 -36.25
C GLY A 71 2.97 28.12 -37.59
N PHE A 72 3.87 27.15 -37.61
CA PHE A 72 4.44 26.56 -38.83
C PHE A 72 4.10 25.06 -38.88
N GLY A 73 2.85 24.75 -39.20
CA GLY A 73 2.38 23.37 -39.39
C GLY A 73 2.87 22.76 -40.69
N ASN A 74 3.84 21.84 -40.60
CA ASN A 74 4.10 20.86 -41.66
C ASN A 74 3.35 19.56 -41.33
N ASN A 75 2.35 19.25 -42.16
CA ASN A 75 1.62 17.99 -42.14
C ASN A 75 2.47 16.90 -42.80
N ASN A 76 2.70 15.80 -42.10
CA ASN A 76 2.98 14.45 -42.62
C ASN A 76 2.76 13.51 -41.42
N GLY A 77 1.82 12.56 -41.39
CA GLY A 77 1.27 11.79 -42.49
C GLY A 77 1.73 10.33 -42.31
N SER A 78 0.78 9.48 -41.93
CA SER A 78 0.75 8.01 -42.07
C SER A 78 1.54 7.21 -41.03
N GLN A 79 0.90 6.34 -40.23
CA GLN A 79 0.23 5.06 -40.54
C GLN A 79 1.16 4.01 -41.12
N ASP A 80 1.30 2.88 -40.40
CA ASP A 80 1.35 1.48 -40.89
C ASP A 80 1.96 0.56 -39.80
N THR A 81 1.69 -0.75 -39.63
CA THR A 81 0.64 -1.71 -40.04
C THR A 81 0.79 -2.95 -39.13
N SER A 82 -0.34 -3.64 -38.88
CA SER A 82 -0.54 -5.11 -38.78
C SER A 82 0.45 -6.05 -38.07
N ALA A 83 -0.09 -6.81 -37.11
CA ALA A 83 0.44 -8.07 -36.58
C ALA A 83 -0.19 -9.29 -37.31
N PRO A 84 0.50 -10.44 -37.38
CA PRO A 84 -0.12 -11.71 -37.76
C PRO A 84 -0.55 -12.52 -36.54
N VAL A 85 -1.74 -13.13 -36.66
CA VAL A 85 -2.34 -14.13 -35.78
C VAL A 85 -1.90 -15.50 -36.26
N ILE A 86 -1.45 -16.38 -35.36
CA ILE A 86 -1.44 -17.84 -35.60
C ILE A 86 -1.99 -18.54 -34.35
N GLU A 87 -3.15 -19.13 -34.57
CA GLU A 87 -3.89 -20.07 -33.74
C GLU A 87 -3.34 -21.47 -33.99
N ASN A 88 -3.19 -22.29 -32.94
CA ASN A 88 -3.02 -23.73 -33.11
C ASN A 88 -3.61 -24.46 -31.89
N ASP A 89 -4.79 -25.02 -32.11
CA ASP A 89 -5.36 -26.12 -31.36
C ASP A 89 -4.42 -27.33 -31.36
N ASN A 90 -4.18 -27.95 -30.19
CA ASN A 90 -4.39 -29.39 -30.13
C ASN A 90 -4.73 -29.90 -28.73
N LYS A 91 -5.76 -30.74 -28.74
CA LYS A 91 -6.42 -31.44 -27.65
C LYS A 91 -5.65 -32.72 -27.33
N THR A 92 -5.61 -33.12 -26.05
CA THR A 92 -6.07 -34.45 -25.55
C THR A 92 -5.26 -34.98 -24.34
N ALA A 93 -6.03 -35.27 -23.28
CA ALA A 93 -5.92 -36.31 -22.25
C ALA A 93 -4.72 -36.40 -21.28
N SER A 94 -5.02 -36.02 -20.04
CA SER A 94 -4.83 -36.77 -18.78
C SER A 94 -4.12 -38.14 -18.82
N VAL A 95 -3.05 -38.25 -18.02
CA VAL A 95 -2.70 -39.45 -17.24
C VAL A 95 -2.08 -39.01 -15.91
N ASP A 96 -2.72 -39.44 -14.82
CA ASP A 96 -2.25 -39.43 -13.44
C ASP A 96 -1.09 -40.41 -13.27
N ASN A 97 -0.04 -40.04 -12.53
CA ASN A 97 0.71 -41.03 -11.78
C ASN A 97 1.47 -40.40 -10.60
N SER A 98 1.21 -40.98 -9.44
CA SER A 98 1.77 -40.63 -8.14
C SER A 98 3.15 -41.28 -7.89
N GLN A 99 3.90 -40.64 -6.98
CA GLN A 99 4.88 -41.20 -6.02
C GLN A 99 6.38 -41.24 -6.43
N PRO A 100 7.35 -41.22 -5.48
CA PRO A 100 7.50 -40.48 -4.21
C PRO A 100 8.72 -39.54 -4.25
N ALA A 101 8.68 -38.36 -3.63
CA ALA A 101 9.89 -37.56 -3.41
C ALA A 101 10.29 -37.57 -1.94
N GLN A 102 11.49 -38.13 -1.71
CA GLN A 102 12.16 -38.30 -0.44
C GLN A 102 12.38 -36.98 0.30
N THR A 103 12.31 -37.10 1.62
CA THR A 103 12.83 -36.19 2.64
C THR A 103 14.20 -35.63 2.27
N THR A 104 14.25 -34.32 2.05
CA THR A 104 15.46 -33.52 2.24
C THR A 104 15.18 -32.56 3.39
N GLN A 105 15.84 -32.77 4.52
CA GLN A 105 15.81 -31.85 5.65
C GLN A 105 16.65 -30.62 5.28
N THR A 106 15.99 -29.64 4.67
CA THR A 106 16.52 -28.29 4.48
C THR A 106 16.61 -27.60 5.84
N PRO A 107 17.67 -26.84 6.15
CA PRO A 107 17.75 -26.06 7.38
C PRO A 107 16.50 -25.19 7.47
N ALA A 108 15.85 -25.16 8.64
CA ALA A 108 14.67 -24.33 8.89
C ALA A 108 15.03 -22.85 8.66
N THR A 109 14.87 -22.40 7.42
CA THR A 109 14.75 -20.99 7.09
C THR A 109 13.38 -20.64 7.62
N THR A 110 13.30 -19.84 8.68
CA THR A 110 12.04 -19.34 9.22
C THR A 110 11.34 -18.59 8.10
N SER A 111 10.44 -19.27 7.38
CA SER A 111 9.67 -18.67 6.29
C SER A 111 8.73 -17.64 6.91
N MET A 112 8.95 -16.37 6.59
CA MET A 112 8.10 -15.27 7.07
C MET A 112 6.67 -15.48 6.59
N SER A 113 5.70 -15.34 7.49
CA SER A 113 4.27 -15.43 7.21
C SER A 113 3.50 -14.26 7.83
N ILE A 114 2.28 -14.04 7.35
CA ILE A 114 1.36 -13.04 7.88
C ILE A 114 0.71 -13.61 9.13
N LEU A 115 1.02 -13.01 10.29
CA LEU A 115 0.50 -13.44 11.59
C LEU A 115 -0.77 -12.69 12.00
N GLY A 116 -1.13 -11.66 11.25
CA GLY A 116 -2.32 -10.82 11.46
C GLY A 116 -2.05 -9.38 11.05
N GLY A 117 -2.95 -8.49 11.43
CA GLY A 117 -2.75 -7.07 11.17
C GLY A 117 -3.98 -6.22 11.36
N SER A 118 -3.99 -5.07 10.70
CA SER A 118 -5.17 -4.23 10.64
C SER A 118 -5.25 -3.43 9.35
N PHE A 119 -6.47 -3.04 9.01
CA PHE A 119 -6.77 -2.02 8.03
C PHE A 119 -7.47 -0.84 8.70
N SER A 120 -7.08 0.37 8.35
CA SER A 120 -7.66 1.61 8.87
C SER A 120 -8.02 2.54 7.73
N THR A 121 -9.28 2.96 7.64
CA THR A 121 -9.71 3.98 6.66
C THR A 121 -10.44 5.11 7.37
N GLY A 122 -10.02 6.35 7.11
CA GLY A 122 -10.71 7.54 7.63
C GLY A 122 -12.03 7.82 6.91
N GLY A 123 -12.84 8.75 7.42
CA GLY A 123 -14.19 9.03 6.88
C GLY A 123 -14.24 10.09 5.77
N GLY A 124 -13.12 10.73 5.45
CA GLY A 124 -13.00 11.77 4.43
C GLY A 124 -12.81 11.21 3.03
N LEU A 125 -13.22 11.98 2.01
CA LEU A 125 -13.10 11.59 0.60
C LEU A 125 -11.65 11.45 0.10
N ALA A 126 -10.70 12.03 0.82
CA ALA A 126 -9.27 11.94 0.52
C ALA A 126 -8.54 10.96 1.46
N ASP A 127 -9.28 10.28 2.35
CA ASP A 127 -8.66 9.38 3.31
C ASP A 127 -8.27 8.08 2.61
N LYS A 128 -6.99 7.74 2.76
CA LYS A 128 -6.42 6.48 2.28
C LYS A 128 -6.75 5.35 3.24
N THR A 129 -6.72 4.13 2.71
CA THR A 129 -6.70 2.93 3.53
C THR A 129 -5.25 2.64 3.92
N TYR A 130 -5.01 2.48 5.22
CA TYR A 130 -3.72 2.10 5.79
C TYR A 130 -3.77 0.66 6.26
N ALA A 131 -2.73 -0.10 5.98
CA ALA A 131 -2.55 -1.48 6.40
C ALA A 131 -1.31 -1.57 7.29
N SER A 132 -1.47 -2.21 8.45
CA SER A 132 -0.40 -2.55 9.40
C SER A 132 -0.35 -4.07 9.47
N ILE A 133 0.62 -4.68 8.80
CA ILE A 133 0.73 -6.14 8.66
C ILE A 133 1.77 -6.65 9.66
N TYR A 134 1.39 -7.60 10.51
CA TYR A 134 2.28 -8.18 11.51
C TYR A 134 2.88 -9.49 10.98
N VAL A 135 4.21 -9.55 10.94
CA VAL A 135 4.97 -10.75 10.53
C VAL A 135 5.85 -11.30 11.64
N GLY A 136 6.06 -10.53 12.72
CA GLY A 136 6.87 -10.94 13.88
C GLY A 136 8.18 -10.15 14.01
N PRO A 137 8.60 -9.78 15.24
CA PRO A 137 9.82 -8.99 15.47
C PRO A 137 11.12 -9.72 15.10
N GLU A 138 11.10 -11.06 14.99
CA GLU A 138 12.20 -11.88 14.50
C GLU A 138 12.64 -11.51 13.08
N HIS A 139 11.74 -10.89 12.32
CA HIS A 139 11.98 -10.43 10.94
C HIS A 139 12.38 -8.95 10.85
N SER A 140 12.60 -8.29 11.98
CA SER A 140 12.98 -6.87 12.03
C SER A 140 14.18 -6.56 11.11
N GLY A 141 14.02 -5.55 10.25
CA GLY A 141 15.05 -5.11 9.32
C GLY A 141 15.08 -5.87 7.99
N GLU A 142 14.32 -6.96 7.85
CA GLU A 142 14.19 -7.65 6.57
C GLU A 142 13.49 -6.77 5.53
N LYS A 143 14.01 -6.81 4.29
CA LYS A 143 13.39 -6.15 3.14
C LYS A 143 12.38 -7.08 2.51
N VAL A 144 11.19 -6.57 2.27
CA VAL A 144 10.07 -7.31 1.70
C VAL A 144 9.41 -6.48 0.61
N LYS A 145 8.57 -7.11 -0.19
CA LYS A 145 7.61 -6.41 -1.04
C LYS A 145 6.22 -6.87 -0.64
N ILE A 146 5.28 -5.94 -0.66
CA ILE A 146 3.90 -6.23 -0.30
C ILE A 146 2.96 -5.67 -1.36
N GLN A 147 1.97 -6.48 -1.70
CA GLN A 147 0.94 -6.13 -2.65
C GLN A 147 -0.40 -6.34 -1.96
N ILE A 148 -1.28 -5.34 -2.01
CA ILE A 148 -2.60 -5.43 -1.40
C ILE A 148 -3.66 -5.07 -2.45
N TYR A 149 -4.54 -6.00 -2.74
CA TYR A 149 -5.72 -5.78 -3.57
C TYR A 149 -6.90 -5.48 -2.67
N TYR A 150 -7.58 -4.37 -2.92
CA TYR A 150 -8.81 -3.99 -2.23
C TYR A 150 -9.98 -4.18 -3.17
N SER A 151 -11.10 -4.69 -2.66
CA SER A 151 -12.35 -4.75 -3.42
C SER A 151 -13.54 -4.33 -2.58
N ARG A 152 -14.63 -4.01 -3.29
CA ARG A 152 -15.94 -3.67 -2.75
C ARG A 152 -17.00 -4.38 -3.58
N ASP A 153 -17.82 -5.21 -2.94
CA ASP A 153 -18.91 -5.95 -3.59
C ASP A 153 -18.42 -6.73 -4.84
N GLY A 154 -17.20 -7.29 -4.76
CA GLY A 154 -16.54 -8.02 -5.85
C GLY A 154 -15.85 -7.16 -6.91
N SER A 155 -15.97 -5.83 -6.86
CA SER A 155 -15.29 -4.90 -7.77
C SER A 155 -13.95 -4.43 -7.21
N THR A 156 -12.89 -4.46 -8.01
CA THR A 156 -11.56 -3.98 -7.60
C THR A 156 -11.55 -2.48 -7.35
N LEU A 157 -10.95 -2.04 -6.25
CA LEU A 157 -10.73 -0.63 -5.91
C LEU A 157 -9.34 -0.14 -6.31
N ASN A 158 -8.38 -1.04 -6.52
CA ASN A 158 -7.03 -0.72 -6.93
C ASN A 158 -6.42 -1.82 -7.82
N ASN A 159 -5.21 -1.54 -8.32
CA ASN A 159 -4.45 -2.46 -9.17
C ASN A 159 -3.49 -3.38 -8.41
N GLY A 160 -3.45 -3.28 -7.07
CA GLY A 160 -2.45 -3.98 -6.25
C GLY A 160 -1.02 -3.64 -6.65
N ASN A 161 -0.56 -2.41 -6.42
CA ASN A 161 0.84 -2.07 -6.69
C ASN A 161 1.77 -2.84 -5.73
N MET A 162 2.88 -3.34 -6.24
CA MET A 162 3.93 -3.97 -5.41
C MET A 162 4.77 -2.89 -4.73
N VAL A 163 4.73 -2.85 -3.41
CA VAL A 163 5.36 -1.81 -2.59
C VAL A 163 6.55 -2.41 -1.81
N PRO A 164 7.80 -1.97 -2.06
CA PRO A 164 8.94 -2.35 -1.24
C PRO A 164 8.84 -1.75 0.16
N LYS A 165 9.10 -2.56 1.19
CA LYS A 165 9.07 -2.17 2.60
C LYS A 165 10.19 -2.84 3.40
N THR A 166 10.37 -2.35 4.61
CA THR A 166 11.24 -2.96 5.61
C THR A 166 10.40 -3.24 6.84
N VAL A 167 10.55 -4.44 7.40
CA VAL A 167 9.89 -4.81 8.66
C VAL A 167 10.48 -3.97 9.79
N ASP A 168 9.64 -3.30 10.56
CA ASP A 168 10.09 -2.48 11.68
C ASP A 168 10.56 -3.31 12.88
N SER A 169 11.09 -2.65 13.92
CA SER A 169 11.60 -3.30 15.13
C SER A 169 10.54 -4.06 15.93
N ASN A 170 9.26 -3.78 15.69
CA ASN A 170 8.14 -4.44 16.34
C ASN A 170 7.56 -5.57 15.48
N GLY A 171 8.10 -5.81 14.27
CA GLY A 171 7.63 -6.86 13.37
C GLY A 171 6.49 -6.44 12.45
N TYR A 172 6.29 -5.14 12.22
CA TYR A 172 5.22 -4.62 11.39
C TYR A 172 5.71 -4.09 10.04
N ILE A 173 4.83 -4.21 9.04
CA ILE A 173 4.96 -3.62 7.71
C ILE A 173 3.79 -2.64 7.52
N GLU A 174 4.11 -1.36 7.38
CA GLU A 174 3.13 -0.28 7.21
C GLU A 174 2.98 0.11 5.75
N VAL A 175 1.76 0.04 5.22
CA VAL A 175 1.44 0.33 3.81
C VAL A 175 0.23 1.26 3.76
N ALA A 176 0.30 2.31 2.94
CA ALA A 176 -0.87 3.12 2.61
C ALA A 176 -1.30 2.77 1.18
N SER A 177 -2.61 2.83 0.91
CA SER A 177 -3.12 2.79 -0.45
C SER A 177 -2.51 3.93 -1.29
N ALA A 178 -2.31 3.67 -2.58
CA ALA A 178 -1.83 4.68 -3.50
C ALA A 178 -2.82 5.86 -3.59
N ASP A 179 -4.10 5.52 -3.67
CA ASP A 179 -5.20 6.46 -3.81
C ASP A 179 -6.21 6.32 -2.68
N ALA A 180 -7.00 7.37 -2.46
CA ALA A 180 -8.21 7.30 -1.65
C ALA A 180 -9.34 6.68 -2.48
N TYR A 181 -10.23 5.93 -1.83
CA TYR A 181 -11.34 5.27 -2.49
C TYR A 181 -12.65 5.97 -2.17
N LYS A 182 -13.56 5.99 -3.15
CA LYS A 182 -14.94 6.46 -2.94
C LYS A 182 -15.71 5.57 -1.95
N TYR A 183 -15.37 4.29 -1.90
CA TYR A 183 -16.02 3.27 -1.08
C TYR A 183 -15.01 2.63 -0.14
N PHE A 184 -15.44 2.31 1.09
CA PHE A 184 -14.66 1.48 2.00
C PHE A 184 -14.56 0.06 1.44
N PRO A 185 -13.36 -0.56 1.43
CA PRO A 185 -13.23 -1.95 1.03
C PRO A 185 -14.01 -2.86 1.98
N ASP A 186 -14.62 -3.92 1.45
CA ASP A 186 -15.16 -5.04 2.24
C ASP A 186 -14.30 -6.30 2.12
N PHE A 187 -13.26 -6.26 1.31
CA PHE A 187 -12.31 -7.34 1.18
C PHE A 187 -10.92 -6.81 0.82
N ALA A 188 -9.90 -7.49 1.34
CA ALA A 188 -8.52 -7.29 0.95
C ALA A 188 -7.80 -8.64 0.74
N GLU A 189 -6.99 -8.75 -0.30
CA GLU A 189 -6.02 -9.83 -0.47
C GLU A 189 -4.61 -9.25 -0.32
N ILE A 190 -3.84 -9.78 0.62
CA ILE A 190 -2.47 -9.38 0.92
C ILE A 190 -1.55 -10.46 0.37
N ASN A 191 -0.63 -10.07 -0.51
CA ASN A 191 0.47 -10.93 -0.96
C ASN A 191 1.79 -10.36 -0.43
N LEU A 192 2.49 -11.19 0.35
CA LEU A 192 3.78 -10.89 0.93
C LEU A 192 4.88 -11.58 0.14
N TYR A 193 5.91 -10.84 -0.24
CA TYR A 193 7.05 -11.34 -1.01
C TYR A 193 8.36 -11.02 -0.31
N ASP A 194 9.37 -11.85 -0.55
CA ASP A 194 10.74 -11.51 -0.17
C ASP A 194 11.30 -10.34 -1.02
N ASN A 195 12.50 -9.88 -0.69
CA ASN A 195 13.16 -8.82 -1.46
C ASN A 195 13.45 -9.21 -2.93
N SER A 196 13.61 -10.50 -3.20
CA SER A 196 13.83 -11.03 -4.56
C SER A 196 12.54 -11.07 -5.39
N GLY A 197 11.38 -10.98 -4.75
CA GLY A 197 10.06 -11.05 -5.38
C GLY A 197 9.44 -12.45 -5.37
N ASN A 198 9.96 -13.39 -4.58
CA ASN A 198 9.32 -14.69 -4.39
C ASN A 198 8.16 -14.54 -3.40
N LEU A 199 7.00 -15.12 -3.72
CA LEU A 199 5.84 -15.11 -2.84
C LEU A 199 6.14 -15.93 -1.58
N LEU A 200 5.94 -15.32 -0.42
CA LEU A 200 6.12 -15.93 0.89
C LEU A 200 4.78 -16.37 1.48
N ASP A 201 3.76 -15.50 1.41
CA ASP A 201 2.45 -15.78 1.99
C ASP A 201 1.34 -14.96 1.32
N THR A 202 0.11 -15.46 1.39
CA THR A 202 -1.11 -14.79 0.92
C THR A 202 -2.18 -14.88 2.00
N GLN A 203 -2.74 -13.72 2.38
CA GLN A 203 -3.83 -13.65 3.35
C GLN A 203 -5.02 -12.91 2.75
N SER A 204 -6.17 -13.60 2.68
CA SER A 204 -7.46 -13.00 2.38
C SER A 204 -8.14 -12.51 3.65
N VAL A 205 -8.70 -11.30 3.62
CA VAL A 205 -9.31 -10.64 4.77
C VAL A 205 -10.65 -10.05 4.38
N SER A 206 -11.72 -10.48 5.04
CA SER A 206 -13.02 -9.83 4.96
C SER A 206 -13.08 -8.63 5.90
N LEU A 207 -13.61 -7.51 5.42
CA LEU A 207 -13.75 -6.25 6.15
C LEU A 207 -15.22 -5.86 6.23
N THR A 208 -15.60 -5.15 7.29
CA THR A 208 -16.83 -4.37 7.29
C THR A 208 -16.59 -3.10 6.45
N PRO A 209 -17.54 -2.69 5.60
CA PRO A 209 -17.38 -1.52 4.73
C PRO A 209 -17.65 -0.21 5.49
N GLU A 210 -16.98 -0.03 6.61
CA GLU A 210 -17.11 1.10 7.50
C GLU A 210 -15.75 1.75 7.73
N LYS A 211 -15.77 3.04 8.07
CA LYS A 211 -14.58 3.75 8.52
C LYS A 211 -14.07 3.18 9.85
N GLY A 212 -12.81 3.45 10.14
CA GLY A 212 -12.15 3.04 11.38
C GLY A 212 -11.15 1.93 11.14
N THR A 213 -10.71 1.32 12.25
CA THR A 213 -9.67 0.28 12.25
C THR A 213 -10.28 -1.09 12.49
N GLN A 214 -9.91 -2.05 11.66
CA GLN A 214 -10.36 -3.44 11.73
C GLN A 214 -9.16 -4.36 11.73
N THR A 215 -9.18 -5.38 12.58
CA THR A 215 -8.06 -6.29 12.81
C THR A 215 -8.38 -7.68 12.28
N PHE A 216 -7.37 -8.38 11.81
CA PHE A 216 -7.47 -9.77 11.36
C PHE A 216 -6.33 -10.61 11.92
#